data_AF-A0AA92H8G1-F1
#
_entry.id   AF-A0AA92H8G1-F1
#
_cell.length_a   1.000
_cell.length_b   1.000
_cell.length_c   1.000
_cell.angle_alpha   90.00
_cell.angle_beta   90.00
_cell.angle_gamma   90.00
#
_symmetry.space_group_name_H-M   'P 1'
#
loop_
_entity.id
_entity.type
_entity.pdbx_description
1 polymer ?
#
loop_
_entity_poly.entity_id
_entity_poly.type
_entity_poly.pdbx_seq_one_letter_code
_entity_poly.pdbx_strand_id
1 'polypeptide(L)'
;MNTLHPSTLSGVAYPADVNAMLAEICEHFVEHSDVVVSEQGASLRSEDWAIDVTTADERLMIEIRTENDQMLAATRTMFAEHLFYFAGDEPFTLEWSIPAPKVRPPGFHEATVVGSQIVTPRMRRVILAVDDVTPFVGGDMHVRVLVPPVGRVPVWPKLQENGRIGWPEGEDELLVRVYTIRSVDQEANHVSIDFLQHPKPGVATPGADFARDVEAGQRVALMGPGGGSLPAAKSILFSGDETALPAIARMVEEAPVGTTIKAIIEVEDAGEEQAISHGEPVSVEWLHRSTYPQEGSGSLVERLKAEIDQTSRETFVWFAGEKSDVRTIKRYLAEKDRDRKQQYVAWYWRNED
;
A
#
# COMPACT_ATOMS: atom_id res chain seq x y z
N MET A 1 -11.40 -3.99 31.79
CA MET A 1 -10.05 -4.39 31.33
C MET A 1 -10.16 -5.82 30.82
N ASN A 2 -10.42 -6.00 29.54
CA ASN A 2 -10.34 -7.32 28.92
C ASN A 2 -8.86 -7.69 28.85
N THR A 3 -8.46 -8.72 29.58
CA THR A 3 -7.19 -9.40 29.35
C THR A 3 -7.28 -10.05 27.97
N LEU A 4 -6.71 -9.40 26.95
CA LEU A 4 -6.54 -9.99 25.63
C LEU A 4 -5.64 -11.22 25.80
N HIS A 5 -6.16 -12.40 25.43
CA HIS A 5 -5.38 -13.63 25.42
C HIS A 5 -4.62 -13.69 24.10
N PRO A 6 -3.29 -13.90 24.12
CA PRO A 6 -2.51 -14.01 22.89
C PRO A 6 -3.00 -15.20 22.07
N SER A 7 -3.20 -14.98 20.77
CA SER A 7 -3.60 -16.01 19.81
C SER A 7 -2.35 -16.60 19.13
N THR A 8 -2.26 -17.93 19.11
CA THR A 8 -1.12 -18.66 18.54
C THR A 8 -1.58 -19.61 17.44
N LEU A 9 -0.80 -19.74 16.38
CA LEU A 9 -0.99 -20.71 15.31
C LEU A 9 0.34 -21.35 14.94
N SER A 10 0.35 -22.66 14.75
CA SER A 10 1.51 -23.37 14.20
C SER A 10 1.28 -23.80 12.76
N GLY A 11 2.34 -23.87 11.97
CA GLY A 11 2.31 -24.35 10.58
C GLY A 11 3.58 -25.13 10.23
N VAL A 12 3.50 -25.88 9.13
CA VAL A 12 4.61 -26.61 8.55
C VAL A 12 4.67 -26.31 7.06
N ALA A 13 5.82 -25.82 6.61
CA ALA A 13 6.08 -25.56 5.20
C ALA A 13 7.10 -26.55 4.64
N TYR A 14 6.85 -27.02 3.43
CA TYR A 14 7.69 -27.98 2.71
C TYR A 14 8.22 -27.34 1.42
N PRO A 15 9.30 -26.53 1.50
CA PRO A 15 9.95 -25.97 0.32
C PRO A 15 10.88 -26.97 -0.36
N ALA A 16 11.19 -26.71 -1.65
CA ALA A 16 12.22 -27.46 -2.38
C ALA A 16 13.62 -27.34 -1.74
N ASP A 17 13.93 -26.19 -1.14
CA ASP A 17 15.15 -25.96 -0.36
C ASP A 17 14.81 -25.14 0.91
N VAL A 18 14.99 -25.79 2.07
CA VAL A 18 14.72 -25.19 3.39
C VAL A 18 15.63 -24.01 3.69
N ASN A 19 16.91 -24.11 3.35
CA ASN A 19 17.89 -23.08 3.69
C ASN A 19 17.72 -21.87 2.79
N ALA A 20 17.47 -22.10 1.49
CA ALA A 20 17.17 -21.03 0.55
C ALA A 20 15.88 -20.28 0.96
N MET A 21 14.80 -21.01 1.27
CA MET A 21 13.55 -20.41 1.74
C MET A 21 13.74 -19.61 3.03
N LEU A 22 14.48 -20.13 4.02
CA LEU A 22 14.76 -19.40 5.25
C LEU A 22 15.57 -18.12 4.99
N ALA A 23 16.55 -18.16 4.08
CA ALA A 23 17.34 -16.99 3.70
C ALA A 23 16.45 -15.90 3.06
N GLU A 24 15.58 -16.27 2.11
CA GLU A 24 14.62 -15.36 1.48
C GLU A 24 13.67 -14.72 2.51
N ILE A 25 13.15 -15.51 3.47
CA ILE A 25 12.35 -14.98 4.58
C ILE A 25 13.14 -13.92 5.36
N CYS A 26 14.38 -14.23 5.76
CA CYS A 26 15.19 -13.30 6.56
C CYS A 26 15.53 -12.03 5.79
N GLU A 27 15.92 -12.16 4.52
CA GLU A 27 16.29 -11.03 3.65
C GLU A 27 15.09 -10.12 3.38
N HIS A 28 13.93 -10.68 3.09
CA HIS A 28 12.73 -9.90 2.80
C HIS A 28 12.21 -9.16 4.04
N PHE A 29 12.10 -9.86 5.17
CA PHE A 29 11.43 -9.31 6.35
C PHE A 29 12.28 -8.35 7.19
N VAL A 30 13.57 -8.19 6.90
CA VAL A 30 14.42 -7.19 7.57
C VAL A 30 13.97 -5.75 7.29
N GLU A 31 13.25 -5.51 6.19
CA GLU A 31 12.69 -4.20 5.88
C GLU A 31 11.39 -3.91 6.65
N HIS A 32 10.78 -4.93 7.27
CA HIS A 32 9.43 -4.88 7.84
C HIS A 32 9.37 -5.30 9.32
N SER A 33 10.43 -5.89 9.85
CA SER A 33 10.47 -6.46 11.20
C SER A 33 11.90 -6.54 11.72
N ASP A 34 12.05 -6.67 13.03
CA ASP A 34 13.31 -7.06 13.65
C ASP A 34 13.52 -8.57 13.41
N VAL A 35 14.59 -8.91 12.69
CA VAL A 35 14.92 -10.30 12.33
C VAL A 35 16.16 -10.74 13.11
N VAL A 36 16.01 -11.83 13.88
CA VAL A 36 17.10 -12.48 14.62
C VAL A 36 17.30 -13.89 14.08
N VAL A 37 18.44 -14.13 13.45
CA VAL A 37 18.81 -15.43 12.88
C VAL A 37 19.62 -16.24 13.90
N SER A 38 19.37 -17.55 13.94
CA SER A 38 20.07 -18.52 14.78
C SER A 38 20.45 -19.77 13.98
N GLU A 39 21.24 -20.67 14.57
CA GLU A 39 21.56 -21.96 13.93
C GLU A 39 20.32 -22.84 13.66
N GLN A 40 19.23 -22.60 14.39
CA GLN A 40 18.02 -23.43 14.35
C GLN A 40 16.89 -22.80 13.52
N GLY A 41 17.09 -21.59 12.97
CA GLY A 41 16.04 -20.85 12.26
C GLY A 41 16.10 -19.33 12.48
N ALA A 42 14.95 -18.66 12.44
CA ALA A 42 14.85 -17.22 12.61
C ALA A 42 13.61 -16.80 13.43
N SER A 43 13.75 -15.70 14.15
CA SER A 43 12.69 -15.01 14.88
C SER A 43 12.45 -13.64 14.26
N LEU A 44 11.23 -13.40 13.80
CA LEU A 44 10.76 -12.15 13.22
C LEU A 44 9.82 -11.47 14.22
N ARG A 45 10.02 -10.18 14.50
CA ARG A 45 9.23 -9.42 15.47
C ARG A 45 8.79 -8.07 14.89
N SER A 46 7.51 -7.79 15.01
CA SER A 46 6.92 -6.48 14.77
C SER A 46 6.23 -5.99 16.05
N GLU A 47 5.64 -4.80 16.01
CA GLU A 47 4.83 -4.27 17.12
C GLU A 47 3.63 -5.18 17.42
N ASP A 48 3.04 -5.74 16.36
CA ASP A 48 1.73 -6.38 16.37
C ASP A 48 1.77 -7.91 16.29
N TRP A 49 2.93 -8.48 15.94
CA TRP A 49 3.06 -9.91 15.68
C TRP A 49 4.47 -10.43 15.89
N ALA A 50 4.57 -11.72 16.18
CA ALA A 50 5.80 -12.48 16.24
C ALA A 50 5.67 -13.74 15.39
N ILE A 51 6.68 -14.02 14.56
CA ILE A 51 6.79 -15.27 13.80
C ILE A 51 8.12 -15.91 14.16
N ASP A 52 8.09 -17.17 14.57
CA ASP A 52 9.27 -18.00 14.74
C ASP A 52 9.27 -19.10 13.69
N VAL A 53 10.39 -19.22 12.99
CA VAL A 53 10.60 -20.22 11.94
C VAL A 53 11.77 -21.07 12.38
N THR A 54 11.57 -22.37 12.54
CA THR A 54 12.65 -23.32 12.86
C THR A 54 12.81 -24.36 11.77
N THR A 55 14.05 -24.79 11.53
CA THR A 55 14.36 -25.83 10.54
C THR A 55 14.35 -27.20 11.22
N ALA A 56 13.70 -28.18 10.60
CA ALA A 56 13.70 -29.57 11.05
C ALA A 56 13.43 -30.49 9.86
N ASP A 57 14.16 -31.60 9.68
CA ASP A 57 13.84 -32.67 8.71
C ASP A 57 13.32 -32.19 7.33
N GLU A 58 14.06 -31.34 6.63
CA GLU A 58 13.69 -30.82 5.29
C GLU A 58 12.36 -30.01 5.25
N ARG A 59 11.92 -29.46 6.38
CA ARG A 59 10.77 -28.56 6.49
C ARG A 59 11.07 -27.35 7.38
N LEU A 60 10.20 -26.35 7.26
CA LEU A 60 10.14 -25.21 8.16
C LEU A 60 8.96 -25.37 9.10
N MET A 61 9.21 -25.31 10.40
CA MET A 61 8.18 -25.25 11.44
C MET A 61 7.93 -23.79 11.77
N ILE A 62 6.68 -23.36 11.76
CA ILE A 62 6.28 -21.96 11.89
C ILE A 62 5.41 -21.82 13.13
N GLU A 63 5.67 -20.80 13.95
CA GLU A 63 4.79 -20.39 15.05
C GLU A 63 4.48 -18.90 14.90
N ILE A 64 3.21 -18.56 14.74
CA ILE A 64 2.69 -17.18 14.69
C ILE A 64 2.05 -16.87 16.03
N ARG A 65 2.38 -15.70 16.60
CA ARG A 65 1.79 -15.16 17.82
C ARG A 65 1.34 -13.73 17.61
N THR A 66 0.12 -13.42 18.04
CA THR A 66 -0.51 -12.09 17.90
C THR A 66 -1.39 -11.79 19.11
N GLU A 67 -1.86 -10.55 19.23
CA GLU A 67 -2.71 -10.15 20.36
C GLU A 67 -4.14 -10.70 20.30
N ASN A 68 -4.64 -11.02 19.09
CA ASN A 68 -6.01 -11.48 18.88
C ASN A 68 -6.18 -12.24 17.54
N ASP A 69 -7.32 -12.91 17.37
CA ASP A 69 -7.59 -13.77 16.21
C ASP A 69 -7.68 -13.02 14.88
N GLN A 70 -8.07 -11.74 14.89
CA GLN A 70 -8.15 -10.94 13.66
C GLN A 70 -6.74 -10.66 13.13
N MET A 71 -5.82 -10.26 14.02
CA MET A 71 -4.41 -10.09 13.71
C MET A 71 -3.78 -11.43 13.31
N LEU A 72 -4.10 -12.51 14.02
CA LEU A 72 -3.62 -13.86 13.66
C LEU A 72 -4.01 -14.25 12.23
N ALA A 73 -5.26 -13.98 11.83
CA ALA A 73 -5.72 -14.28 10.48
C ALA A 73 -4.99 -13.43 9.43
N ALA A 74 -4.78 -12.13 9.68
CA ALA A 74 -4.04 -11.24 8.81
C ALA A 74 -2.57 -11.67 8.67
N THR A 75 -1.89 -11.94 9.78
CA THR A 75 -0.49 -12.38 9.81
C THR A 75 -0.31 -13.75 9.14
N ARG A 76 -1.24 -14.69 9.36
CA ARG A 76 -1.25 -15.99 8.65
C ARG A 76 -1.30 -15.78 7.14
N THR A 77 -2.24 -14.98 6.65
CA THR A 77 -2.42 -14.76 5.21
C THR A 77 -1.23 -14.00 4.62
N MET A 78 -0.75 -12.95 5.29
CA MET A 78 0.45 -12.21 4.89
C MET A 78 1.65 -13.15 4.76
N PHE A 79 1.92 -13.97 5.78
CA PHE A 79 3.09 -14.85 5.76
C PHE A 79 2.94 -15.95 4.71
N ALA A 80 1.76 -16.54 4.57
CA ALA A 80 1.48 -17.54 3.53
C ALA A 80 1.73 -16.97 2.12
N GLU A 81 1.23 -15.77 1.78
CA GLU A 81 1.47 -15.18 0.46
C GLU A 81 2.97 -14.97 0.17
N HIS A 82 3.76 -14.55 1.17
CA HIS A 82 5.21 -14.40 1.00
C HIS A 82 5.91 -15.75 0.78
N LEU A 83 5.58 -16.78 1.56
CA LEU A 83 6.19 -18.10 1.38
C LEU A 83 5.94 -18.67 -0.02
N PHE A 84 4.71 -18.55 -0.53
CA PHE A 84 4.39 -18.97 -1.89
C PHE A 84 5.05 -18.09 -2.95
N TYR A 85 5.18 -16.78 -2.69
CA TYR A 85 5.91 -15.88 -3.58
C TYR A 85 7.40 -16.23 -3.67
N PHE A 86 8.06 -16.53 -2.54
CA PHE A 86 9.46 -16.96 -2.50
C PHE A 86 9.68 -18.32 -3.16
N ALA A 87 8.71 -19.23 -3.04
CA ALA A 87 8.77 -20.52 -3.73
C ALA A 87 8.71 -20.37 -5.25
N GLY A 88 8.00 -19.36 -5.76
CA GLY A 88 7.83 -19.14 -7.19
C GLY A 88 7.17 -20.36 -7.86
N ASP A 89 7.85 -20.93 -8.85
CA ASP A 89 7.40 -22.11 -9.59
C ASP A 89 7.87 -23.45 -8.96
N GLU A 90 8.67 -23.40 -7.89
CA GLU A 90 9.17 -24.60 -7.22
C GLU A 90 8.06 -25.32 -6.42
N PRO A 91 8.13 -26.66 -6.29
CA PRO A 91 7.19 -27.40 -5.46
C PRO A 91 7.19 -26.88 -4.01
N PHE A 92 6.01 -26.49 -3.53
CA PHE A 92 5.83 -25.95 -2.18
C PHE A 92 4.45 -26.31 -1.62
N THR A 93 4.42 -26.77 -0.36
CA THR A 93 3.17 -26.93 0.40
C THR A 93 3.28 -26.27 1.76
N LEU A 94 2.13 -25.82 2.29
CA LEU A 94 2.01 -25.18 3.59
C LEU A 94 0.75 -25.68 4.28
N GLU A 95 0.93 -26.23 5.47
CA GLU A 95 -0.14 -26.77 6.30
C GLU A 95 -0.19 -26.05 7.65
N TRP A 96 -1.36 -25.58 8.05
CA TRP A 96 -1.58 -24.97 9.36
C TRP A 96 -2.20 -25.99 10.31
N SER A 97 -1.82 -25.97 11.59
CA SER A 97 -2.42 -26.83 12.62
C SER A 97 -3.92 -26.60 12.77
N ILE A 98 -4.37 -25.38 12.46
CA ILE A 98 -5.78 -25.05 12.25
C ILE A 98 -5.92 -24.47 10.83
N PRO A 99 -6.52 -25.22 9.88
CA PRO A 99 -6.74 -24.74 8.53
C PRO A 99 -7.50 -23.42 8.50
N ALA A 100 -7.20 -22.55 7.54
CA ALA A 100 -7.93 -21.31 7.42
C ALA A 100 -9.40 -21.57 7.07
N PRO A 101 -10.35 -20.87 7.72
CA PRO A 101 -11.77 -21.03 7.40
C PRO A 101 -12.06 -20.46 6.00
N LYS A 102 -13.01 -21.06 5.26
CA LYS A 102 -13.41 -20.64 3.90
C LYS A 102 -14.28 -19.38 3.91
N VAL A 103 -13.77 -18.31 4.51
CA VAL A 103 -14.40 -16.99 4.68
C VAL A 103 -13.69 -15.93 3.85
N ARG A 104 -14.18 -14.68 3.88
CA ARG A 104 -13.52 -13.54 3.23
C ARG A 104 -12.12 -13.32 3.85
N PRO A 105 -11.13 -12.89 3.04
CA PRO A 105 -9.83 -12.51 3.58
C PRO A 105 -9.94 -11.40 4.63
N PRO A 106 -8.98 -11.31 5.58
CA PRO A 106 -8.88 -10.18 6.51
C PRO A 106 -8.82 -8.83 5.77
N GLY A 107 -9.43 -7.80 6.37
CA GLY A 107 -9.49 -6.46 5.77
C GLY A 107 -10.36 -6.38 4.51
N PHE A 108 -11.23 -7.36 4.25
CA PHE A 108 -12.19 -7.30 3.15
C PHE A 108 -13.43 -6.50 3.57
N HIS A 109 -13.72 -5.45 2.81
CA HIS A 109 -14.88 -4.59 2.99
C HIS A 109 -15.66 -4.54 1.68
N GLU A 110 -16.87 -5.07 1.66
CA GLU A 110 -17.74 -4.89 0.50
C GLU A 110 -18.20 -3.43 0.45
N ALA A 111 -18.31 -2.87 -0.76
CA ALA A 111 -18.63 -1.48 -0.96
C ALA A 111 -19.58 -1.28 -2.14
N THR A 112 -20.36 -0.21 -2.08
CA THR A 112 -21.23 0.20 -3.18
C THR A 112 -20.84 1.59 -3.66
N VAL A 113 -20.72 1.76 -4.96
CA VAL A 113 -20.43 3.07 -5.54
C VAL A 113 -21.62 3.99 -5.31
N VAL A 114 -21.38 5.11 -4.66
CA VAL A 114 -22.36 6.19 -4.46
C VAL A 114 -22.39 7.09 -5.69
N GLY A 115 -21.22 7.36 -6.27
CA GLY A 115 -21.07 8.14 -7.49
C GLY A 115 -19.62 8.46 -7.80
N SER A 116 -19.40 9.20 -8.88
CA SER A 116 -18.09 9.71 -9.26
C SER A 116 -18.16 11.17 -9.70
N GLN A 117 -17.06 11.90 -9.55
CA GLN A 117 -16.96 13.30 -9.95
C GLN A 117 -15.57 13.64 -10.51
N ILE A 118 -15.53 14.57 -11.45
CA ILE A 118 -14.27 15.15 -11.97
C ILE A 118 -13.77 16.15 -10.93
N VAL A 119 -12.57 15.92 -10.39
CA VAL A 119 -11.88 16.83 -9.46
C VAL A 119 -11.05 17.84 -10.24
N THR A 120 -10.27 17.33 -11.18
CA THR A 120 -9.50 18.08 -12.20
C THR A 120 -9.65 17.34 -13.53
N PRO A 121 -9.26 17.91 -14.68
CA PRO A 121 -9.42 17.25 -15.98
C PRO A 121 -8.85 15.81 -16.03
N ARG A 122 -7.77 15.53 -15.28
CA ARG A 122 -7.18 14.19 -15.17
C ARG A 122 -7.34 13.52 -13.81
N MET A 123 -8.09 14.07 -12.86
CA MET A 123 -8.38 13.39 -11.59
C MET A 123 -9.87 13.16 -11.42
N ARG A 124 -10.26 11.90 -11.21
CA ARG A 124 -11.66 11.54 -10.93
C ARG A 124 -11.77 10.90 -9.55
N ARG A 125 -12.69 11.41 -8.73
CA ARG A 125 -13.01 10.86 -7.41
C ARG A 125 -14.17 9.89 -7.52
N VAL A 126 -14.01 8.70 -6.97
CA VAL A 126 -15.10 7.73 -6.77
C VAL A 126 -15.42 7.68 -5.28
N ILE A 127 -16.72 7.75 -4.95
CA ILE A 127 -17.22 7.72 -3.58
C ILE A 127 -17.87 6.36 -3.36
N LEU A 128 -17.45 5.67 -2.31
CA LEU A 128 -17.87 4.31 -1.98
C LEU A 128 -18.54 4.31 -0.61
N ALA A 129 -19.74 3.75 -0.52
CA ALA A 129 -20.38 3.43 0.74
C ALA A 129 -19.92 2.06 1.24
N VAL A 130 -19.55 1.98 2.52
CA VAL A 130 -19.18 0.75 3.22
C VAL A 130 -20.06 0.58 4.46
N ASP A 131 -20.13 -0.63 5.02
CA ASP A 131 -20.92 -0.88 6.23
C ASP A 131 -20.32 -0.22 7.48
N ASP A 132 -18.99 -0.17 7.54
CA ASP A 132 -18.22 0.40 8.65
C ASP A 132 -16.95 1.07 8.11
N VAL A 133 -16.81 2.37 8.33
CA VAL A 133 -15.61 3.10 7.93
C VAL A 133 -14.49 3.08 8.96
N THR A 134 -14.74 2.60 10.18
CA THR A 134 -13.77 2.64 11.29
C THR A 134 -12.38 2.15 10.89
N PRO A 135 -12.21 1.07 10.10
CA PRO A 135 -10.89 0.62 9.67
C PRO A 135 -10.10 1.62 8.82
N PHE A 136 -10.79 2.56 8.14
CA PHE A 136 -10.19 3.54 7.23
C PHE A 136 -9.92 4.89 7.91
N VAL A 137 -10.39 5.09 9.14
CA VAL A 137 -10.23 6.35 9.89
C VAL A 137 -8.85 6.38 10.54
N GLY A 138 -8.04 7.35 10.13
CA GLY A 138 -6.64 7.41 10.54
C GLY A 138 -5.83 6.20 10.03
N GLY A 139 -4.52 6.22 10.24
CA GLY A 139 -3.65 5.09 9.91
C GLY A 139 -3.26 5.00 8.44
N ASP A 140 -3.39 3.80 7.87
CA ASP A 140 -2.81 3.43 6.59
C ASP A 140 -3.47 4.13 5.38
N MET A 141 -2.70 4.27 4.31
CA MET A 141 -3.08 5.14 3.19
C MET A 141 -3.76 4.41 2.04
N HIS A 142 -3.47 3.12 1.85
CA HIS A 142 -3.87 2.43 0.62
C HIS A 142 -4.85 1.29 0.84
N VAL A 143 -5.64 1.02 -0.18
CA VAL A 143 -6.53 -0.14 -0.30
C VAL A 143 -6.34 -0.77 -1.67
N ARG A 144 -6.52 -2.08 -1.77
CA ARG A 144 -6.79 -2.72 -3.05
C ARG A 144 -8.27 -2.54 -3.37
N VAL A 145 -8.57 -1.92 -4.49
CA VAL A 145 -9.91 -1.85 -5.06
C VAL A 145 -10.11 -3.09 -5.93
N LEU A 146 -11.14 -3.87 -5.62
CA LEU A 146 -11.56 -5.08 -6.31
C LEU A 146 -12.81 -4.76 -7.12
N VAL A 147 -12.69 -4.77 -8.44
CA VAL A 147 -13.78 -4.46 -9.35
C VAL A 147 -14.20 -5.74 -10.09
N PRO A 148 -15.46 -6.18 -9.94
CA PRO A 148 -15.97 -7.35 -10.65
C PRO A 148 -16.18 -7.06 -12.14
N PRO A 149 -16.16 -8.08 -13.01
CA PRO A 149 -16.47 -7.91 -14.42
C PRO A 149 -17.86 -7.33 -14.65
N VAL A 150 -17.97 -6.45 -15.65
CA VAL A 150 -19.22 -5.77 -15.99
C VAL A 150 -20.33 -6.78 -16.33
N GLY A 151 -21.52 -6.56 -15.78
CA GLY A 151 -22.71 -7.38 -16.06
C GLY A 151 -22.75 -8.73 -15.34
N ARG A 152 -21.80 -9.01 -14.44
CA ARG A 152 -21.76 -10.26 -13.65
C ARG A 152 -22.08 -10.01 -12.18
N VAL A 153 -22.61 -11.05 -11.53
CA VAL A 153 -22.77 -11.05 -10.07
C VAL A 153 -21.37 -11.19 -9.45
N PRO A 154 -20.97 -10.32 -8.50
CA PRO A 154 -19.63 -10.39 -7.94
C PRO A 154 -19.33 -11.71 -7.25
N VAL A 155 -18.21 -12.34 -7.62
CA VAL A 155 -17.61 -13.45 -6.90
C VAL A 155 -16.39 -12.87 -6.18
N TRP A 156 -16.41 -12.79 -4.84
CA TRP A 156 -15.24 -12.25 -4.11
C TRP A 156 -14.29 -13.36 -3.66
N PRO A 157 -13.00 -13.03 -3.42
CA PRO A 157 -12.04 -13.98 -2.88
C PRO A 157 -12.48 -14.59 -1.55
N LYS A 158 -11.94 -15.78 -1.28
CA LYS A 158 -12.06 -16.49 0.00
C LYS A 158 -10.71 -17.07 0.39
N LEU A 159 -10.47 -17.28 1.68
CA LEU A 159 -9.27 -17.97 2.12
C LEU A 159 -9.28 -19.44 1.68
N GLN A 160 -8.12 -19.90 1.24
CA GLN A 160 -7.79 -21.31 1.05
C GLN A 160 -7.28 -21.91 2.36
N GLU A 161 -7.34 -23.23 2.51
CA GLU A 161 -6.95 -23.93 3.75
C GLU A 161 -5.49 -23.65 4.17
N ASN A 162 -4.61 -23.45 3.19
CA ASN A 162 -3.20 -23.05 3.35
C ASN A 162 -3.01 -21.58 3.78
N GLY A 163 -4.10 -20.82 4.00
CA GLY A 163 -4.06 -19.43 4.45
C GLY A 163 -3.96 -18.38 3.33
N ARG A 164 -3.74 -18.79 2.07
CA ARG A 164 -3.69 -17.88 0.92
C ARG A 164 -5.06 -17.34 0.54
N ILE A 165 -5.06 -16.28 -0.24
CA ILE A 165 -6.26 -15.75 -0.87
C ILE A 165 -6.55 -16.55 -2.13
N GLY A 166 -7.68 -17.26 -2.14
CA GLY A 166 -8.26 -17.87 -3.34
C GLY A 166 -9.00 -16.81 -4.14
N TRP A 167 -8.33 -16.29 -5.17
CA TRP A 167 -8.90 -15.33 -6.10
C TRP A 167 -9.88 -16.00 -7.08
N PRO A 168 -10.97 -15.32 -7.47
CA PRO A 168 -11.81 -15.75 -8.59
C PRO A 168 -10.99 -15.75 -9.89
N GLU A 169 -11.28 -16.70 -10.77
CA GLU A 169 -10.55 -16.92 -12.04
C GLU A 169 -11.52 -16.94 -13.23
N GLY A 170 -10.98 -16.84 -14.44
CA GLY A 170 -11.75 -16.95 -15.68
C GLY A 170 -12.71 -15.77 -15.86
N GLU A 171 -13.97 -16.06 -16.17
CA GLU A 171 -14.98 -15.02 -16.41
C GLU A 171 -15.33 -14.18 -15.18
N ASP A 172 -14.95 -14.64 -13.98
CA ASP A 172 -15.18 -13.94 -12.71
C ASP A 172 -13.93 -13.22 -12.19
N GLU A 173 -12.82 -13.22 -12.95
CA GLU A 173 -11.56 -12.56 -12.57
C GLU A 173 -11.80 -11.08 -12.23
N LEU A 174 -11.30 -10.68 -11.06
CA LEU A 174 -11.46 -9.32 -10.56
C LEU A 174 -10.33 -8.42 -11.07
N LEU A 175 -10.67 -7.20 -11.48
CA LEU A 175 -9.65 -6.15 -11.57
C LEU A 175 -9.23 -5.77 -10.15
N VAL A 176 -7.94 -5.96 -9.84
CA VAL A 176 -7.34 -5.59 -8.55
C VAL A 176 -6.29 -4.50 -8.76
N ARG A 177 -6.48 -3.34 -8.14
CA ARG A 177 -5.52 -2.22 -8.19
C ARG A 177 -5.40 -1.55 -6.84
N VAL A 178 -4.20 -1.10 -6.50
CA VAL A 178 -3.94 -0.36 -5.25
C VAL A 178 -4.22 1.11 -5.50
N TYR A 179 -5.00 1.72 -4.62
CA TYR A 179 -5.30 3.15 -4.64
C TYR A 179 -5.23 3.72 -3.22
N THR A 180 -5.06 5.04 -3.14
CA THR A 180 -5.06 5.77 -1.89
C THR A 180 -6.49 6.10 -1.45
N ILE A 181 -6.80 5.85 -0.18
CA ILE A 181 -7.96 6.43 0.48
C ILE A 181 -7.73 7.93 0.58
N ARG A 182 -8.50 8.72 -0.17
CA ARG A 182 -8.35 10.18 -0.21
C ARG A 182 -8.99 10.86 0.99
N SER A 183 -10.16 10.39 1.42
CA SER A 183 -10.89 10.92 2.57
C SER A 183 -11.93 9.93 3.05
N VAL A 184 -12.30 10.04 4.33
CA VAL A 184 -13.33 9.22 4.98
C VAL A 184 -14.38 10.12 5.60
N ASP A 185 -15.63 9.93 5.21
CA ASP A 185 -16.80 10.55 5.82
C ASP A 185 -17.45 9.56 6.79
N GLN A 186 -17.26 9.81 8.09
CA GLN A 186 -17.75 8.94 9.15
C GLN A 186 -19.26 9.05 9.37
N GLU A 187 -19.87 10.19 9.04
CA GLU A 187 -21.32 10.35 9.21
C GLU A 187 -22.06 9.60 8.11
N ALA A 188 -21.53 9.62 6.89
CA ALA A 188 -22.13 8.93 5.74
C ALA A 188 -21.66 7.49 5.55
N ASN A 189 -20.66 7.02 6.30
CA ASN A 189 -19.91 5.79 6.03
C ASN A 189 -19.36 5.72 4.59
N HIS A 190 -18.78 6.83 4.12
CA HIS A 190 -18.20 6.89 2.77
C HIS A 190 -16.68 6.94 2.78
N VAL A 191 -16.08 6.23 1.83
CA VAL A 191 -14.64 6.29 1.49
C VAL A 191 -14.50 6.88 0.10
N SER A 192 -13.69 7.92 -0.03
CA SER A 192 -13.36 8.51 -1.33
C SER A 192 -12.00 8.03 -1.82
N ILE A 193 -11.91 7.73 -3.11
CA ILE A 193 -10.68 7.30 -3.77
C ILE A 193 -10.51 8.13 -5.05
N ASP A 194 -9.32 8.67 -5.25
CA ASP A 194 -8.96 9.46 -6.42
C ASP A 194 -8.20 8.62 -7.45
N PHE A 195 -8.62 8.70 -8.70
CA PHE A 195 -8.11 7.94 -9.84
C PHE A 195 -7.55 8.88 -10.89
N LEU A 196 -6.24 8.81 -11.10
CA LEU A 196 -5.58 9.50 -12.21
C LEU A 196 -6.09 8.93 -13.56
N GLN A 197 -6.52 9.83 -14.43
CA GLN A 197 -6.92 9.56 -15.80
C GLN A 197 -5.71 9.80 -16.71
N HIS A 198 -5.21 8.73 -17.32
CA HIS A 198 -4.00 8.77 -18.14
C HIS A 198 -4.20 7.99 -19.46
N PRO A 199 -5.16 8.41 -20.30
CA PRO A 199 -5.47 7.70 -21.53
C PRO A 199 -4.25 7.65 -22.44
N LYS A 200 -3.86 6.46 -22.88
CA LYS A 200 -2.76 6.24 -23.82
C LYS A 200 -3.27 5.40 -24.99
N PRO A 201 -3.17 5.89 -26.25
CA PRO A 201 -3.69 5.17 -27.40
C PRO A 201 -3.16 3.73 -27.46
N GLY A 202 -4.07 2.76 -27.57
CA GLY A 202 -3.72 1.34 -27.66
C GLY A 202 -3.26 0.69 -26.36
N VAL A 203 -3.26 1.41 -25.23
CA VAL A 203 -2.87 0.87 -23.91
C VAL A 203 -4.09 0.90 -22.99
N ALA A 204 -4.45 -0.27 -22.47
CA ALA A 204 -5.55 -0.38 -21.52
C ALA A 204 -5.18 0.27 -20.18
N THR A 205 -6.13 0.99 -19.58
CA THR A 205 -5.94 1.67 -18.30
C THR A 205 -7.05 1.26 -17.34
N PRO A 206 -7.16 -0.02 -16.99
CA PRO A 206 -8.40 -0.60 -16.47
C PRO A 206 -8.90 0.05 -15.17
N GLY A 207 -7.99 0.53 -14.31
CA GLY A 207 -8.38 1.28 -13.12
C GLY A 207 -8.91 2.69 -13.41
N ALA A 208 -8.29 3.42 -14.34
CA ALA A 208 -8.79 4.71 -14.81
C ALA A 208 -10.10 4.56 -15.59
N ASP A 209 -10.21 3.50 -16.41
CA ASP A 209 -11.41 3.12 -17.17
C ASP A 209 -12.58 2.83 -16.23
N PHE A 210 -12.35 2.03 -15.19
CA PHE A 210 -13.34 1.81 -14.13
C PHE A 210 -13.83 3.14 -13.57
N ALA A 211 -12.94 4.00 -13.06
CA ALA A 211 -13.36 5.25 -12.44
C ALA A 211 -14.09 6.20 -13.41
N ARG A 212 -13.74 6.17 -14.70
CA ARG A 212 -14.43 6.93 -15.74
C ARG A 212 -15.84 6.42 -16.00
N ASP A 213 -16.02 5.11 -16.06
CA ASP A 213 -17.24 4.48 -16.55
C ASP A 213 -18.15 3.99 -15.40
N VAL A 214 -17.72 4.15 -14.14
CA VAL A 214 -18.43 3.68 -12.95
C VAL A 214 -19.78 4.40 -12.78
N GLU A 215 -20.79 3.62 -12.41
CA GLU A 215 -22.13 4.10 -12.12
C GLU A 215 -22.53 3.86 -10.67
N ALA A 216 -23.40 4.72 -10.14
CA ALA A 216 -23.95 4.54 -8.79
C ALA A 216 -24.69 3.18 -8.67
N GLY A 217 -24.52 2.52 -7.53
CA GLY A 217 -25.08 1.19 -7.25
C GLY A 217 -24.19 0.03 -7.69
N GLN A 218 -23.11 0.26 -8.44
CA GLN A 218 -22.15 -0.79 -8.76
C GLN A 218 -21.44 -1.29 -7.49
N ARG A 219 -21.29 -2.63 -7.38
CA ARG A 219 -20.64 -3.28 -6.24
C ARG A 219 -19.15 -3.43 -6.50
N VAL A 220 -18.34 -3.03 -5.53
CA VAL A 220 -16.88 -3.23 -5.50
C VAL A 220 -16.51 -3.79 -4.13
N ALA A 221 -15.25 -4.09 -3.92
CA ALA A 221 -14.73 -4.35 -2.58
C ALA A 221 -13.40 -3.63 -2.37
N LEU A 222 -13.12 -3.31 -1.12
CA LEU A 222 -11.84 -2.84 -0.65
C LEU A 222 -11.15 -3.96 0.12
N MET A 223 -9.85 -4.15 -0.11
CA MET A 223 -9.01 -4.95 0.77
C MET A 223 -7.92 -4.07 1.39
N GLY A 224 -7.86 -4.04 2.72
CA GLY A 224 -6.99 -3.16 3.50
C GLY A 224 -7.73 -2.49 4.67
N PRO A 225 -7.34 -1.28 5.08
CA PRO A 225 -6.23 -0.51 4.53
C PRO A 225 -4.87 -1.15 4.84
N GLY A 226 -3.84 -0.71 4.11
CA GLY A 226 -2.48 -1.17 4.28
C GLY A 226 -1.48 -0.19 3.69
N GLY A 227 -0.37 0.01 4.37
CA GLY A 227 0.83 0.67 3.83
C GLY A 227 0.73 2.20 3.69
N GLY A 228 1.87 2.84 3.92
CA GLY A 228 1.97 4.30 3.99
C GLY A 228 1.23 4.85 5.20
N SER A 229 1.77 5.86 5.86
CA SER A 229 1.09 6.56 6.94
C SER A 229 1.61 7.97 7.04
N LEU A 230 0.83 8.84 7.68
CA LEU A 230 1.31 10.18 8.00
C LEU A 230 2.48 10.05 8.99
N PRO A 231 3.70 10.52 8.64
CA PRO A 231 4.84 10.38 9.52
C PRO A 231 4.67 11.25 10.77
N ALA A 232 5.00 10.70 11.93
CA ALA A 232 5.06 11.44 13.18
C ALA A 232 6.33 12.31 13.22
N ALA A 233 6.30 13.46 12.55
CA ALA A 233 7.43 14.37 12.42
C ALA A 233 7.00 15.84 12.56
N LYS A 234 7.89 16.69 13.07
CA LYS A 234 7.65 18.15 13.19
C LYS A 234 7.79 18.90 11.86
N SER A 235 8.57 18.34 10.94
CA SER A 235 8.88 18.91 9.63
C SER A 235 8.80 17.80 8.60
N ILE A 236 8.05 17.99 7.53
CA ILE A 236 7.84 17.01 6.47
C ILE A 236 8.04 17.66 5.10
N LEU A 237 8.83 17.00 4.26
CA LEU A 237 8.96 17.29 2.83
C LEU A 237 8.25 16.19 2.04
N PHE A 238 7.08 16.50 1.51
CA PHE A 238 6.34 15.64 0.59
C PHE A 238 6.76 15.91 -0.86
N SER A 239 6.85 14.86 -1.66
CA SER A 239 7.00 15.01 -3.10
C SER A 239 6.44 13.81 -3.86
N GLY A 240 5.92 14.05 -5.05
CA GLY A 240 5.40 13.00 -5.92
C GLY A 240 4.67 13.55 -7.14
N ASP A 241 4.23 12.65 -8.00
CA ASP A 241 3.42 12.95 -9.17
C ASP A 241 1.91 12.85 -8.86
N GLU A 242 1.06 12.91 -9.89
CA GLU A 242 -0.39 12.87 -9.73
C GLU A 242 -0.90 11.56 -9.08
N THR A 243 -0.14 10.47 -9.16
CA THR A 243 -0.50 9.21 -8.50
C THR A 243 -0.31 9.30 -6.98
N ALA A 244 0.64 10.11 -6.52
CA ALA A 244 0.93 10.36 -5.11
C ALA A 244 0.13 11.51 -4.50
N LEU A 245 -0.36 12.43 -5.34
CA LEU A 245 -1.14 13.61 -4.93
C LEU A 245 -2.29 13.27 -3.95
N PRO A 246 -3.11 12.22 -4.13
CA PRO A 246 -4.16 11.89 -3.16
C PRO A 246 -3.63 11.59 -1.75
N ALA A 247 -2.47 10.94 -1.64
CA ALA A 247 -1.84 10.61 -0.35
C ALA A 247 -1.25 11.85 0.30
N ILE A 248 -0.53 12.66 -0.48
CA ILE A 248 0.04 13.94 -0.01
C ILE A 248 -1.08 14.85 0.48
N ALA A 249 -2.16 15.02 -0.29
CA ALA A 249 -3.27 15.88 0.09
C ALA A 249 -3.95 15.42 1.39
N ARG A 250 -4.23 14.11 1.54
CA ARG A 250 -4.77 13.55 2.78
C ARG A 250 -3.84 13.79 3.96
N MET A 251 -2.55 13.48 3.81
CA MET A 251 -1.56 13.64 4.89
C MET A 251 -1.40 15.11 5.32
N VAL A 252 -1.42 16.05 4.36
CA VAL A 252 -1.36 17.48 4.66
C VAL A 252 -2.59 17.94 5.43
N GLU A 253 -3.79 17.49 5.03
CA GLU A 253 -5.05 17.84 5.69
C GLU A 253 -5.19 17.23 7.09
N GLU A 254 -4.68 16.01 7.29
CA GLU A 254 -4.71 15.27 8.57
C GLU A 254 -3.54 15.62 9.51
N ALA A 255 -2.55 16.40 9.05
CA ALA A 255 -1.37 16.72 9.84
C ALA A 255 -1.73 17.44 11.16
N PRO A 256 -1.03 17.14 12.27
CA PRO A 256 -1.17 17.91 13.50
C PRO A 256 -0.87 19.39 13.27
N VAL A 257 -1.65 20.27 13.90
CA VAL A 257 -1.43 21.72 13.85
C VAL A 257 0.00 22.05 14.28
N GLY A 258 0.68 22.89 13.48
CA GLY A 258 2.05 23.32 13.73
C GLY A 258 3.12 22.41 13.11
N THR A 259 2.73 21.36 12.40
CA THR A 259 3.66 20.61 11.53
C THR A 259 4.12 21.51 10.38
N THR A 260 5.43 21.67 10.21
CA THR A 260 5.99 22.40 9.07
C THR A 260 5.97 21.50 7.85
N ILE A 261 5.26 21.90 6.79
CA ILE A 261 5.13 21.08 5.58
C ILE A 261 5.55 21.85 4.34
N LYS A 262 6.38 21.22 3.53
CA LYS A 262 6.59 21.59 2.12
C LYS A 262 6.20 20.42 1.24
N ALA A 263 5.35 20.66 0.25
CA ALA A 263 4.97 19.68 -0.75
C ALA A 263 5.44 20.14 -2.13
N ILE A 264 6.16 19.28 -2.86
CA ILE A 264 6.60 19.52 -4.23
C ILE A 264 5.89 18.49 -5.12
N ILE A 265 4.85 18.92 -5.82
CA ILE A 265 3.94 18.02 -6.53
C ILE A 265 4.05 18.27 -8.03
N GLU A 266 4.34 17.22 -8.79
CA GLU A 266 4.31 17.28 -10.25
C GLU A 266 2.92 16.91 -10.76
N VAL A 267 2.42 17.74 -11.68
CA VAL A 267 1.18 17.52 -12.42
C VAL A 267 1.38 17.83 -13.91
N GLU A 268 0.50 17.36 -14.77
CA GLU A 268 0.55 17.69 -16.21
C GLU A 268 0.62 19.21 -16.46
N ASP A 269 -0.32 19.97 -15.90
CA ASP A 269 -0.43 21.42 -16.11
C ASP A 269 -1.19 22.11 -14.96
N ALA A 270 -1.31 23.43 -15.03
CA ALA A 270 -1.97 24.25 -14.01
C ALA A 270 -3.46 23.89 -13.77
N GLY A 271 -4.14 23.25 -14.73
CA GLY A 271 -5.51 22.77 -14.59
C GLY A 271 -5.65 21.56 -13.66
N GLU A 272 -4.54 20.90 -13.33
CA GLU A 272 -4.47 19.76 -12.42
C GLU A 272 -4.12 20.14 -10.98
N GLU A 273 -3.84 21.42 -10.71
CA GLU A 273 -3.62 21.90 -9.35
C GLU A 273 -4.90 21.77 -8.51
N GLN A 274 -4.75 21.26 -7.29
CA GLN A 274 -5.85 21.08 -6.35
C GLN A 274 -5.69 21.99 -5.14
N ALA A 275 -6.80 22.47 -4.59
CA ALA A 275 -6.76 23.16 -3.31
C ALA A 275 -6.42 22.15 -2.20
N ILE A 276 -5.20 22.23 -1.66
CA ILE A 276 -4.76 21.48 -0.48
C ILE A 276 -4.75 22.45 0.69
N SER A 277 -5.72 22.32 1.58
CA SER A 277 -5.89 23.26 2.70
C SER A 277 -5.31 22.68 3.98
N HIS A 278 -4.27 23.31 4.50
CA HIS A 278 -3.87 23.20 5.89
C HIS A 278 -3.44 24.59 6.37
N GLY A 279 -3.63 24.90 7.65
CA GLY A 279 -3.19 26.17 8.22
C GLY A 279 -1.69 26.38 8.04
N GLU A 280 -1.20 27.60 8.28
CA GLU A 280 0.25 27.83 8.33
C GLU A 280 0.91 26.91 9.40
N PRO A 281 2.13 26.37 9.17
CA PRO A 281 3.08 26.67 8.09
C PRO A 281 3.18 25.58 7.01
N VAL A 282 2.23 25.58 6.06
CA VAL A 282 2.24 24.68 4.87
C VAL A 282 2.49 25.45 3.59
N SER A 283 3.38 24.91 2.74
CA SER A 283 3.65 25.41 1.39
C SER A 283 3.54 24.30 0.36
N VAL A 284 2.86 24.59 -0.76
CA VAL A 284 2.72 23.66 -1.89
C VAL A 284 3.32 24.32 -3.12
N GLU A 285 4.23 23.61 -3.78
CA GLU A 285 4.88 23.98 -5.02
C GLU A 285 4.44 23.00 -6.11
N TRP A 286 3.81 23.54 -7.16
CA TRP A 286 3.36 22.77 -8.31
C TRP A 286 4.40 22.83 -9.43
N LEU A 287 4.77 21.66 -9.94
CA LEU A 287 5.63 21.51 -11.10
C LEU A 287 4.76 21.04 -12.28
N HIS A 288 4.85 21.73 -13.42
CA HIS A 288 4.00 21.45 -14.58
C HIS A 288 4.80 20.71 -15.65
N ARG A 289 4.51 19.42 -15.84
CA ARG A 289 5.20 18.55 -16.79
C ARG A 289 5.12 19.06 -18.23
N SER A 290 4.00 19.66 -18.61
CA SER A 290 3.79 20.30 -19.92
C SER A 290 4.77 21.45 -20.24
N THR A 291 5.44 22.00 -19.24
CA THR A 291 6.43 23.08 -19.40
C THR A 291 7.87 22.60 -19.48
N TYR A 292 8.11 21.29 -19.31
CA TYR A 292 9.47 20.75 -19.27
C TYR A 292 10.15 20.82 -20.63
N PRO A 293 11.47 21.08 -20.68
CA PRO A 293 12.23 20.97 -21.92
C PRO A 293 12.18 19.55 -22.48
N GLN A 294 12.00 19.41 -23.80
CA GLN A 294 11.93 18.12 -24.51
C GLN A 294 13.23 17.28 -24.37
N GLU A 295 14.37 17.89 -24.05
CA GLU A 295 15.69 17.24 -23.99
C GLU A 295 16.13 16.79 -22.58
N GLY A 296 15.19 16.51 -21.67
CA GLY A 296 15.44 15.49 -20.64
C GLY A 296 16.01 15.95 -19.30
N SER A 297 15.47 17.01 -18.68
CA SER A 297 15.54 17.14 -17.22
C SER A 297 14.16 16.91 -16.63
N GLY A 298 13.92 15.72 -16.06
CA GLY A 298 12.75 15.46 -15.23
C GLY A 298 12.79 16.40 -14.02
N SER A 299 11.85 17.33 -13.94
CA SER A 299 11.99 18.45 -13.00
C SER A 299 11.74 18.03 -11.54
N LEU A 300 10.88 17.03 -11.30
CA LEU A 300 10.54 16.61 -9.94
C LEU A 300 11.74 16.06 -9.16
N VAL A 301 12.47 15.10 -9.72
CA VAL A 301 13.61 14.46 -9.03
C VAL A 301 14.72 15.46 -8.71
N GLU A 302 15.12 16.28 -9.69
CA GLU A 302 16.19 17.26 -9.48
C GLU A 302 15.75 18.38 -8.54
N ARG A 303 14.49 18.82 -8.63
CA ARG A 303 13.94 19.81 -7.71
C ARG A 303 13.85 19.29 -6.28
N LEU A 304 13.47 18.02 -6.10
CA LEU A 304 13.44 17.37 -4.79
C LEU A 304 14.85 17.22 -4.21
N LYS A 305 15.84 16.79 -5.00
CA LYS A 305 17.25 16.74 -4.56
C LYS A 305 17.75 18.11 -4.08
N ALA A 306 17.48 19.16 -4.84
CA ALA A 306 17.86 20.52 -4.47
C ALA A 306 17.19 20.97 -3.16
N GLU A 307 15.96 20.50 -2.87
CA GLU A 307 15.30 20.77 -1.59
C GLU A 307 15.90 19.97 -0.43
N ILE A 308 16.20 18.69 -0.67
CA ILE A 308 16.81 17.81 0.32
C ILE A 308 18.14 18.40 0.80
N ASP A 309 18.92 19.00 -0.10
CA ASP A 309 20.20 19.67 0.22
C ASP A 309 20.05 20.90 1.13
N GLN A 310 18.86 21.50 1.18
CA GLN A 310 18.59 22.72 1.95
C GLN A 310 17.82 22.45 3.25
N THR A 311 17.18 21.28 3.38
CA THR A 311 16.39 20.94 4.56
C THR A 311 17.21 20.23 5.63
N SER A 312 16.80 20.38 6.90
CA SER A 312 17.42 19.68 8.03
C SER A 312 17.40 18.16 7.85
N ARG A 313 18.41 17.46 8.41
CA ARG A 313 18.44 15.99 8.48
C ARG A 313 17.27 15.41 9.28
N GLU A 314 16.66 16.19 10.16
CA GLU A 314 15.50 15.80 10.98
C GLU A 314 14.16 15.94 10.23
N THR A 315 14.12 16.59 9.06
CA THR A 315 12.90 16.65 8.24
C THR A 315 12.56 15.25 7.76
N PHE A 316 11.31 14.83 7.83
CA PHE A 316 10.91 13.57 7.22
C PHE A 316 10.77 13.75 5.71
N VAL A 317 11.42 12.92 4.90
CA VAL A 317 11.30 12.95 3.44
C VAL A 317 10.33 11.89 2.97
N TRP A 318 9.21 12.30 2.39
CA TRP A 318 8.22 11.39 1.83
C TRP A 318 8.18 11.56 0.31
N PHE A 319 8.44 10.49 -0.43
CA PHE A 319 8.40 10.48 -1.88
C PHE A 319 7.65 9.26 -2.42
N ALA A 320 6.72 9.50 -3.33
CA ALA A 320 6.11 8.43 -4.14
C ALA A 320 5.89 8.84 -5.59
N GLY A 321 6.06 7.89 -6.51
CA GLY A 321 5.91 8.13 -7.95
C GLY A 321 6.38 6.94 -8.78
N GLU A 322 7.03 7.23 -9.90
CA GLU A 322 7.55 6.23 -10.85
C GLU A 322 8.77 5.47 -10.28
N LYS A 323 8.89 4.19 -10.64
CA LYS A 323 9.91 3.26 -10.13
C LYS A 323 11.37 3.72 -10.34
N SER A 324 11.72 4.28 -11.49
CA SER A 324 13.07 4.77 -11.79
C SER A 324 13.42 6.02 -10.98
N ASP A 325 12.45 6.92 -10.77
CA ASP A 325 12.62 8.10 -9.92
C ASP A 325 12.84 7.71 -8.46
N VAL A 326 12.03 6.76 -7.96
CA VAL A 326 12.17 6.19 -6.61
C VAL A 326 13.55 5.59 -6.39
N ARG A 327 14.09 4.84 -7.37
CA ARG A 327 15.45 4.31 -7.31
C ARG A 327 16.50 5.41 -7.23
N THR A 328 16.31 6.48 -8.00
CA THR A 328 17.22 7.64 -8.00
C THR A 328 17.19 8.38 -6.66
N ILE A 329 16.02 8.62 -6.09
CA ILE A 329 15.86 9.27 -4.78
C ILE A 329 16.40 8.41 -3.65
N LYS A 330 16.12 7.09 -3.61
CA LYS A 330 16.69 6.18 -2.60
C LYS A 330 18.22 6.23 -2.59
N ARG A 331 18.85 6.16 -3.77
CA ARG A 331 20.32 6.27 -3.90
C ARG A 331 20.83 7.60 -3.38
N TYR A 332 20.19 8.70 -3.76
CA TYR A 332 20.59 10.04 -3.35
C TYR A 332 20.47 10.25 -1.83
N LEU A 333 19.39 9.78 -1.20
CA LEU A 333 19.24 9.83 0.26
C LEU A 333 20.31 9.01 0.99
N ALA A 334 20.70 7.86 0.43
CA ALA A 334 21.81 7.06 0.96
C ALA A 334 23.16 7.77 0.82
N GLU A 335 23.44 8.40 -0.33
CA GLU A 335 24.64 9.23 -0.54
C GLU A 335 24.71 10.41 0.45
N LYS A 336 23.56 10.95 0.84
CA LYS A 336 23.43 12.02 1.85
C LYS A 336 23.44 11.51 3.29
N ASP A 337 23.58 10.20 3.51
CA ASP A 337 23.57 9.57 4.82
C ASP A 337 22.33 9.98 5.64
N ARG A 338 21.16 9.93 4.97
CA ARG A 338 19.86 10.18 5.60
C ARG A 338 19.42 8.95 6.39
N ASP A 339 18.96 9.15 7.62
CA ASP A 339 18.40 8.08 8.45
C ASP A 339 17.19 7.42 7.73
N ARG A 340 17.15 6.08 7.70
CA ARG A 340 16.03 5.30 7.15
C ARG A 340 14.73 5.57 7.90
N LYS A 341 14.79 5.98 9.17
CA LYS A 341 13.62 6.36 9.98
C LYS A 341 13.06 7.75 9.62
N GLN A 342 13.80 8.54 8.86
CA GLN A 342 13.40 9.89 8.43
C GLN A 342 13.02 9.95 6.95
N GLN A 343 12.63 8.80 6.38
CA GLN A 343 12.22 8.73 4.98
C GLN A 343 11.16 7.65 4.72
N TYR A 344 10.30 7.93 3.75
CA TYR A 344 9.43 6.98 3.09
C TYR A 344 9.57 7.19 1.59
N VAL A 345 9.98 6.15 0.85
CA VAL A 345 10.25 6.24 -0.59
C VAL A 345 9.68 5.01 -1.29
N ALA A 346 8.55 5.16 -1.98
CA ALA A 346 7.79 4.06 -2.56
C ALA A 346 7.42 4.31 -4.02
N TRP A 347 7.41 3.26 -4.84
CA TRP A 347 6.95 3.38 -6.23
C TRP A 347 5.47 2.99 -6.30
N TYR A 348 4.67 3.85 -6.94
CA TYR A 348 3.24 3.61 -7.14
C TYR A 348 2.96 3.05 -8.53
N TRP A 349 3.83 3.33 -9.48
CA TRP A 349 3.73 2.83 -10.83
C TRP A 349 5.13 2.62 -11.43
N ARG A 350 5.14 1.93 -12.56
CA ARG A 350 6.32 1.78 -13.41
C ARG A 350 5.86 2.04 -14.82
N ASN A 351 6.69 2.73 -15.60
CA ASN A 351 6.48 2.69 -17.04
C ASN A 351 6.87 1.29 -17.52
N GLU A 352 5.99 0.66 -18.30
CA GLU A 352 6.35 -0.56 -19.02
C GLU A 352 6.85 -0.10 -20.39
N ASP A 353 8.18 -0.13 -20.56
CA ASP A 353 8.86 0.19 -21.82
C ASP A 353 8.48 -0.79 -22.94
#